data_AF-A0A6S7JX17-F1
#
_entry.id   AF-A0A6S7JX17-F1
#
_cell.length_a   1.000
_cell.length_b   1.000
_cell.length_c   1.000
_cell.angle_alpha   90.00
_cell.angle_beta   90.00
_cell.angle_gamma   90.00
#
_symmetry.space_group_name_H-M   'P 1'
#
loop_
_entity.id
_entity.type
_entity.pdbx_description
1 polymer ?
#
loop_
_entity_poly.entity_id
_entity_poly.type
_entity_poly.pdbx_seq_one_letter_code
_entity_poly.pdbx_strand_id
1 'polypeptide(L)'
;MDVSPGSLAKQISIERRFNCVVCLCARFQMVYGQCQHRICTKCAYGSSGVLRQQFQRCPSCQQEDSFPERKPTIPEDNITLQKLLGVTACQNKGCTQEFWSWEKSEHDLTCSYKNSPRRGKRPSDARKNQSSTTPRKTGTPAKTPKRDYKLRSRHNSSIDSKLDDSGYNFRHRHVRSHHT
;
A
#
# COMPACT_ATOMS: atom_id res chain seq x y z
N MET A 1 -6.93 -23.01 -17.15
CA MET A 1 -8.16 -22.21 -17.30
C MET A 1 -7.90 -21.25 -18.45
N ASP A 2 -8.47 -21.52 -19.62
CA ASP A 2 -8.28 -20.68 -20.80
C ASP A 2 -9.18 -19.46 -20.70
N VAL A 3 -8.56 -18.30 -20.45
CA VAL A 3 -9.25 -17.00 -20.40
C VAL A 3 -9.42 -16.51 -21.83
N SER A 4 -10.66 -16.31 -22.28
CA SER A 4 -10.93 -15.82 -23.64
C SER A 4 -10.21 -14.49 -23.89
N PRO A 5 -9.55 -14.27 -25.05
CA PRO A 5 -8.82 -13.04 -25.34
C PRO A 5 -9.64 -11.75 -25.16
N GLY A 6 -10.94 -11.79 -25.48
CA GLY A 6 -11.85 -10.66 -25.29
C GLY A 6 -12.09 -10.31 -23.81
N SER A 7 -11.99 -11.31 -22.91
CA SER A 7 -12.11 -11.09 -21.47
C SER A 7 -10.84 -10.50 -20.87
N LEU A 8 -9.65 -10.85 -21.40
CA LEU A 8 -8.37 -10.30 -20.95
C LEU A 8 -8.22 -8.81 -21.32
N ALA A 9 -8.58 -8.42 -22.55
CA ALA A 9 -8.53 -7.02 -22.96
C ALA A 9 -9.46 -6.14 -22.10
N LYS A 10 -10.64 -6.66 -21.75
CA LYS A 10 -11.58 -5.99 -20.86
C LYS A 10 -11.02 -5.86 -19.44
N GLN A 11 -10.39 -6.91 -18.92
CA GLN A 11 -9.72 -6.88 -17.61
C GLN A 11 -8.63 -5.81 -17.57
N ILE A 12 -7.72 -5.78 -18.55
CA ILE A 12 -6.64 -4.77 -18.63
C ILE A 12 -7.23 -3.36 -18.69
N SER A 13 -8.30 -3.14 -19.46
CA SER A 13 -8.97 -1.84 -19.53
C SER A 13 -9.52 -1.39 -18.17
N ILE A 14 -10.12 -2.31 -17.41
CA ILE A 14 -10.64 -2.03 -16.06
C ILE A 14 -9.49 -1.77 -15.09
N GLU A 15 -8.45 -2.61 -15.10
CA GLU A 15 -7.28 -2.47 -14.23
C GLU A 15 -6.55 -1.15 -14.46
N ARG A 16 -6.43 -0.68 -15.71
CA ARG A 16 -5.82 0.65 -15.98
C ARG A 16 -6.55 1.81 -15.30
N ARG A 17 -7.85 1.66 -14.99
CA ARG A 17 -8.60 2.63 -14.17
C ARG A 17 -8.13 2.68 -12.72
N PHE A 18 -7.32 1.70 -12.31
CA PHE A 18 -6.38 1.51 -11.19
C PHE A 18 -5.23 2.50 -11.05
N ASN A 19 -4.74 2.98 -12.21
CA ASN A 19 -3.47 3.67 -12.26
C ASN A 19 -3.55 5.07 -11.64
N CYS A 20 -2.40 5.60 -11.24
CA CYS A 20 -2.31 7.01 -10.92
C CYS A 20 -2.55 7.83 -12.18
N VAL A 21 -3.50 8.77 -12.13
CA VAL A 21 -3.84 9.62 -13.30
C VAL A 21 -2.71 10.55 -13.74
N VAL A 22 -1.67 10.73 -12.92
CA VAL A 22 -0.52 11.59 -13.22
C VAL A 22 0.59 10.82 -13.94
N CYS A 23 1.06 9.71 -13.36
CA CYS A 23 2.16 8.93 -13.96
C CYS A 23 1.68 7.75 -14.81
N LEU A 24 0.38 7.48 -14.83
CA LEU A 24 -0.26 6.36 -15.52
C LEU A 24 0.25 4.97 -15.10
N CYS A 25 0.98 4.86 -14.00
CA CYS A 25 1.47 3.59 -13.45
C CYS A 25 0.55 3.04 -12.35
N ALA A 26 0.55 1.71 -12.22
CA ALA A 26 0.11 1.03 -11.00
C ALA A 26 1.05 1.37 -9.84
N ARG A 27 0.49 1.63 -8.66
CA ARG A 27 1.25 2.00 -7.47
C ARG A 27 0.60 1.43 -6.22
N PHE A 28 1.40 1.04 -5.24
CA PHE A 28 0.91 0.58 -3.95
C PHE A 28 0.38 1.74 -3.10
N GLN A 29 1.15 2.81 -2.99
CA GLN A 29 0.80 3.95 -2.14
C GLN A 29 -0.01 4.97 -2.93
N MET A 30 -1.32 4.80 -2.89
CA MET A 30 -2.30 5.70 -3.48
C MET A 30 -2.99 6.54 -2.40
N VAL A 31 -3.14 7.83 -2.67
CA VAL A 31 -3.88 8.78 -1.83
C VAL A 31 -5.19 9.08 -2.52
N TYR A 32 -6.29 8.97 -1.78
CA TYR A 32 -7.62 9.34 -2.23
C TYR A 32 -7.90 10.77 -1.80
N GLY A 33 -8.43 11.56 -2.73
CA GLY A 33 -8.98 12.85 -2.39
C GLY A 33 -10.40 12.72 -1.82
N GLN A 34 -10.90 13.78 -1.22
CA GLN A 34 -12.30 13.88 -0.78
C GLN A 34 -13.27 13.69 -1.95
N CYS A 35 -12.84 14.06 -3.15
CA CYS A 35 -13.53 13.83 -4.42
C CYS A 35 -13.45 12.37 -4.95
N GLN A 36 -12.94 11.42 -4.15
CA GLN A 36 -12.75 10.00 -4.46
C GLN A 36 -11.78 9.66 -5.61
N HIS A 37 -11.24 10.67 -6.32
CA HIS A 37 -10.14 10.47 -7.25
C HIS A 37 -8.84 10.17 -6.51
N ARG A 38 -7.92 9.46 -7.15
CA ARG A 38 -6.68 9.00 -6.52
C ARG A 38 -5.43 9.31 -7.32
N ILE A 39 -4.35 9.60 -6.61
CA ILE A 39 -3.01 9.85 -7.14
C ILE A 39 -1.98 9.14 -6.26
N CYS A 40 -0.83 8.74 -6.81
CA CYS A 40 0.18 8.07 -6.01
C CYS A 40 0.95 9.07 -5.15
N THR A 41 1.45 8.61 -4.00
CA THR A 41 2.20 9.47 -3.07
C THR A 41 3.45 10.08 -3.70
N LYS A 42 4.11 9.34 -4.61
CA LYS A 42 5.30 9.80 -5.35
C LYS A 42 5.00 11.00 -6.25
N CYS A 43 3.81 11.04 -6.85
CA CYS A 43 3.37 12.17 -7.67
C CYS A 43 2.85 13.31 -6.80
N ALA A 44 1.97 13.01 -5.84
CA ALA A 44 1.25 14.00 -5.04
C ALA A 44 2.16 14.84 -4.14
N TYR A 45 3.17 14.21 -3.53
CA TYR A 45 3.98 14.82 -2.47
C TYR A 45 5.43 15.02 -2.90
N GLY A 46 6.05 16.06 -2.34
CA GLY A 46 7.50 16.27 -2.41
C GLY A 46 8.26 15.39 -1.43
N SER A 47 9.58 15.52 -1.40
CA SER A 47 10.46 14.85 -0.42
C SER A 47 10.16 15.26 1.03
N SER A 48 9.67 16.49 1.23
CA SER A 48 9.22 17.01 2.53
C SER A 48 7.90 16.41 3.02
N GLY A 49 7.22 15.59 2.20
CA GLY A 49 5.89 15.09 2.50
C GLY A 49 4.79 16.15 2.42
N VAL A 50 5.08 17.32 1.85
CA VAL A 50 4.09 18.38 1.57
C VAL A 50 3.49 18.17 0.18
N LEU A 51 2.18 18.41 0.06
CA LEU A 51 1.44 18.36 -1.19
C LEU A 51 2.06 19.34 -2.18
N ARG A 52 2.33 18.87 -3.41
CA ARG A 52 2.89 19.75 -4.44
C ARG A 52 1.84 20.76 -4.89
N GLN A 53 2.30 21.98 -5.21
CA GLN A 53 1.43 23.09 -5.59
C GLN A 53 0.50 22.77 -6.77
N GLN A 54 0.94 21.96 -7.74
CA GLN A 54 0.09 21.55 -8.87
C GLN A 54 -1.12 20.67 -8.47
N PHE A 55 -1.17 20.16 -7.22
CA PHE A 55 -2.24 19.29 -6.73
C PHE A 55 -3.12 19.96 -5.67
N GLN A 56 -3.08 21.29 -5.56
CA GLN A 56 -4.08 22.06 -4.79
C GLN A 56 -5.50 21.89 -5.35
N ARG A 57 -5.60 21.54 -6.64
CA ARG A 57 -6.83 21.09 -7.30
C ARG A 57 -6.68 19.65 -7.77
N CYS A 58 -7.78 18.91 -7.75
CA CYS A 58 -7.81 17.56 -8.30
C CYS A 58 -7.55 17.58 -9.82
N PRO A 59 -6.57 16.82 -10.35
CA PRO A 59 -6.30 16.80 -11.79
C PRO A 59 -7.45 16.18 -12.60
N SER A 60 -8.33 15.40 -11.97
CA SER A 60 -9.45 14.73 -12.64
C SER A 60 -10.74 15.56 -12.66
N CYS A 61 -11.09 16.24 -11.56
CA CYS A 61 -12.36 16.97 -11.44
C CYS A 61 -12.22 18.45 -11.07
N GLN A 62 -10.99 18.95 -10.92
CA GLN A 62 -10.66 20.35 -10.57
C GLN A 62 -11.16 20.83 -9.20
N GLN A 63 -11.75 19.95 -8.39
CA GLN A 63 -12.16 20.27 -7.02
C GLN A 63 -10.94 20.69 -6.16
N GLU A 64 -11.06 21.83 -5.50
CA GLU A 64 -10.06 22.38 -4.56
C GLU A 64 -9.97 21.55 -3.28
N ASP A 65 -8.82 21.63 -2.62
CA ASP A 65 -8.54 20.99 -1.32
C ASP A 65 -8.88 19.49 -1.27
N SER A 66 -8.82 18.84 -2.44
CA SER A 66 -9.22 17.44 -2.58
C SER A 66 -8.26 16.52 -1.83
N PHE A 67 -6.95 16.81 -1.85
CA PHE A 67 -5.93 15.97 -1.26
C PHE A 67 -5.39 16.58 0.04
N PRO A 68 -5.00 15.75 1.02
CA PRO A 68 -4.46 16.27 2.27
C PRO A 68 -3.12 16.97 2.06
N GLU A 69 -2.91 18.09 2.72
CA GLU A 69 -1.72 18.94 2.59
C GLU A 69 -0.42 18.20 3.00
N ARG A 70 -0.52 17.33 4.00
CA ARG A 70 0.58 16.45 4.45
C ARG A 70 0.36 15.04 3.95
N LYS A 71 1.44 14.38 3.56
CA LYS A 71 1.44 12.98 3.13
C LYS A 71 0.81 12.11 4.24
N PRO A 72 -0.34 11.47 3.99
CA PRO A 72 -0.94 10.61 4.97
C PRO A 72 -0.18 9.29 5.06
N THR A 73 -0.26 8.63 6.21
CA THR A 73 0.06 7.21 6.33
C THR A 73 -0.98 6.42 5.55
N ILE A 74 -0.55 5.60 4.60
CA ILE A 74 -1.44 4.74 3.82
C ILE A 74 -1.58 3.41 4.56
N PRO A 75 -2.80 2.99 4.95
CA PRO A 75 -3.01 1.71 5.62
C PRO A 75 -2.45 0.54 4.80
N GLU A 76 -1.84 -0.42 5.50
CA GLU A 76 -1.26 -1.63 4.93
C GLU A 76 -2.30 -2.48 4.18
N ASP A 77 -3.56 -2.41 4.60
CA ASP A 77 -4.69 -3.08 3.94
C ASP A 77 -4.88 -2.54 2.52
N ASN A 78 -4.73 -1.22 2.31
CA ASN A 78 -4.83 -0.63 0.97
C ASN A 78 -3.69 -1.10 0.07
N ILE A 79 -2.49 -1.24 0.63
CA ILE A 79 -1.33 -1.79 -0.09
C ILE A 79 -1.59 -3.27 -0.44
N THR A 80 -2.15 -4.03 0.49
CA THR A 80 -2.49 -5.44 0.29
C THR A 80 -3.57 -5.62 -0.76
N LEU A 81 -4.59 -4.75 -0.77
CA LEU A 81 -5.62 -4.74 -1.80
C LEU A 81 -5.02 -4.52 -3.19
N GLN A 82 -4.09 -3.56 -3.35
CA GLN A 82 -3.40 -3.35 -4.63
C GLN A 82 -2.62 -4.59 -5.08
N LYS A 83 -1.95 -5.27 -4.14
CA LYS A 83 -1.25 -6.54 -4.44
C LYS A 83 -2.22 -7.63 -4.90
N LEU A 84 -3.37 -7.76 -4.22
CA LEU A 84 -4.40 -8.74 -4.59
C LEU A 84 -5.04 -8.45 -5.95
N LEU A 85 -5.15 -7.18 -6.33
CA LEU A 85 -5.59 -6.78 -7.68
C LEU A 85 -4.54 -7.12 -8.76
N GLY A 86 -3.32 -7.46 -8.38
CA GLY A 86 -2.26 -7.86 -9.31
C GLY A 86 -1.17 -6.82 -9.52
N VAL A 87 -1.11 -5.76 -8.70
CA VAL A 87 0.05 -4.84 -8.68
C VAL A 87 1.22 -5.53 -7.98
N THR A 88 2.41 -5.45 -8.56
CA THR A 88 3.64 -6.02 -8.00
C THR A 88 4.76 -5.00 -8.02
N ALA A 89 5.85 -5.28 -7.30
CA ALA A 89 7.10 -4.54 -7.40
C ALA A 89 8.21 -5.41 -8.00
N CYS A 90 9.21 -4.74 -8.56
CA CYS A 90 10.44 -5.40 -8.99
C CYS A 90 11.12 -6.11 -7.80
N GLN A 91 11.65 -7.31 -8.06
CA GLN A 91 12.38 -8.10 -7.06
C GLN A 91 13.91 -7.84 -7.10
N ASN A 92 14.40 -7.10 -8.10
CA ASN A 92 15.82 -6.76 -8.20
C ASN A 92 16.19 -5.68 -7.17
N LYS A 93 17.25 -5.94 -6.40
CA LYS A 93 17.72 -5.01 -5.35
C LYS A 93 18.06 -3.64 -5.95
N GLY A 94 17.44 -2.60 -5.39
CA GLY A 94 17.64 -1.20 -5.83
C GLY A 94 16.59 -0.71 -6.83
N CYS A 95 15.81 -1.60 -7.45
CA CYS A 95 14.67 -1.18 -8.25
C CYS A 95 13.45 -0.92 -7.36
N THR A 96 12.81 0.24 -7.52
CA THR A 96 11.60 0.65 -6.79
C THR A 96 10.39 0.80 -7.70
N GLN A 97 10.46 0.23 -8.91
CA GLN A 97 9.34 0.23 -9.84
C GLN A 97 8.26 -0.73 -9.37
N GLU A 98 7.03 -0.26 -9.55
CA GLU A 98 5.77 -0.95 -9.26
C GLU A 98 5.00 -0.96 -10.58
N PHE A 99 4.35 -2.06 -10.89
CA PHE A 99 3.70 -2.32 -12.18
C PHE A 99 2.66 -3.43 -12.04
N TRP A 100 1.79 -3.59 -13.03
CA TRP A 100 0.86 -4.73 -13.06
C TRP A 100 1.62 -6.03 -13.31
N SER A 101 1.10 -7.14 -12.79
CA SER A 101 1.69 -8.47 -12.98
C SER A 101 1.88 -8.84 -14.45
N TRP A 102 0.97 -8.39 -15.34
CA TRP A 102 1.08 -8.59 -16.78
C TRP A 102 2.12 -7.69 -17.48
N GLU A 103 2.59 -6.62 -16.82
CA GLU A 103 3.71 -5.77 -17.29
C GLU A 103 5.08 -6.33 -16.85
N LYS A 104 5.11 -7.38 -16.02
CA LYS A 104 6.34 -7.91 -15.42
C LYS A 104 7.38 -8.35 -16.45
N SER A 105 6.95 -9.07 -17.49
CA SER A 105 7.85 -9.59 -18.52
C SER A 105 8.54 -8.45 -19.28
N GLU A 106 7.80 -7.38 -19.60
CA GLU A 106 8.33 -6.18 -20.25
C GLU A 106 9.34 -5.46 -19.34
N HIS A 107 9.00 -5.29 -18.06
CA HIS A 107 9.92 -4.72 -17.08
C HIS A 107 11.21 -5.53 -16.95
N ASP A 108 11.11 -6.87 -16.88
CA ASP A 108 12.26 -7.76 -16.71
C ASP A 108 13.25 -7.71 -17.89
N LEU A 109 12.83 -7.22 -19.07
CA LEU A 109 13.71 -6.98 -20.22
C LEU A 109 14.46 -5.65 -20.11
N THR A 110 13.86 -4.64 -19.46
CA THR A 110 14.37 -3.26 -19.43
C THR A 110 14.95 -2.85 -18.07
N CYS A 111 14.83 -3.71 -17.05
CA CYS A 111 15.28 -3.42 -15.69
C CYS A 111 16.81 -3.28 -15.60
N SER A 112 17.27 -2.04 -15.35
CA SER A 112 18.71 -1.73 -15.20
C SER A 112 19.37 -2.41 -13.98
N TYR A 113 18.58 -2.92 -13.03
CA TYR A 113 19.07 -3.57 -11.81
C TYR A 113 19.20 -5.08 -11.92
N LYS A 114 18.78 -5.70 -13.03
CA LYS A 114 18.81 -7.16 -13.24
C LYS A 114 20.21 -7.76 -13.10
N ASN A 115 21.22 -7.04 -13.58
CA ASN A 115 22.62 -7.47 -13.58
C ASN A 115 23.52 -6.58 -12.73
N SER A 116 22.96 -5.80 -11.78
CA SER A 116 23.82 -5.00 -10.90
C SER A 116 24.73 -5.96 -10.13
N PRO A 117 26.07 -5.87 -10.29
CA PRO A 117 26.97 -6.75 -9.57
C PRO A 117 26.69 -6.53 -8.09
N ARG A 118 26.33 -7.61 -7.39
CA ARG A 118 26.24 -7.59 -5.93
C ARG A 118 27.54 -6.96 -5.45
N ARG A 119 27.51 -5.73 -4.94
CA ARG A 119 28.66 -5.16 -4.22
C ARG A 119 28.89 -6.12 -3.07
N GLY A 120 29.80 -7.06 -3.28
CA GLY A 120 30.16 -8.09 -2.32
C GLY A 120 30.55 -7.37 -1.05
N LYS A 121 30.00 -7.84 0.07
CA LYS A 121 30.56 -7.53 1.38
C LYS A 121 32.06 -7.79 1.27
N ARG A 122 32.88 -6.73 1.36
CA ARG A 122 34.31 -6.89 1.59
C ARG A 122 34.45 -7.82 2.81
N PRO A 123 35.26 -8.88 2.76
CA PRO A 123 35.55 -9.67 3.95
C PRO A 123 36.11 -8.71 4.99
N SER A 124 35.41 -8.54 6.10
CA SER A 124 35.96 -7.83 7.25
C SER A 124 37.12 -8.67 7.76
N ASP A 125 38.33 -8.10 7.73
CA ASP A 125 39.52 -8.68 8.30
C ASP A 125 39.24 -9.29 9.67
N ALA A 126 39.50 -10.59 9.78
CA ALA A 126 39.49 -11.31 11.03
C ALA A 126 40.62 -10.81 11.93
N ARG A 127 40.36 -9.78 12.74
CA ARG A 127 41.21 -9.48 13.90
C ARG A 127 40.96 -10.55 14.97
N LYS A 128 41.86 -11.54 14.98
CA LYS A 128 42.15 -12.39 16.14
C LYS A 128 42.44 -11.49 17.35
N ASN A 129 41.54 -11.47 18.33
CA ASN A 129 41.91 -11.13 19.71
C ASN A 129 41.88 -12.42 20.53
N GLN A 130 43.07 -12.89 20.85
CA GLN A 130 43.31 -13.90 21.87
C GLN A 130 43.28 -13.25 23.25
N SER A 131 43.04 -14.10 24.26
CA SER A 131 43.38 -13.96 25.68
C SER A 131 42.31 -13.37 26.60
N SER A 132 41.60 -14.26 27.31
CA SER A 132 41.94 -14.50 28.73
C SER A 132 41.19 -15.71 29.29
N THR A 133 41.96 -16.64 29.84
CA THR A 133 41.59 -17.82 30.61
C THR A 133 41.39 -17.47 32.08
N THR A 134 40.28 -17.89 32.69
CA THR A 134 40.20 -18.30 34.11
C THR A 134 38.97 -19.21 34.34
N PRO A 135 39.12 -20.37 35.00
CA PRO A 135 37.99 -21.26 35.32
C PRO A 135 37.60 -21.31 36.81
N ARG A 136 36.28 -21.45 37.03
CA ARG A 136 35.57 -22.25 38.08
C ARG A 136 35.39 -21.68 39.50
N LYS A 137 34.12 -21.48 39.94
CA LYS A 137 33.35 -22.39 40.84
C LYS A 137 31.98 -21.81 41.32
N THR A 138 30.93 -22.60 41.05
CA THR A 138 29.74 -22.97 41.88
C THR A 138 29.06 -21.99 42.86
N GLY A 139 27.74 -21.82 42.69
CA GLY A 139 26.79 -21.40 43.75
C GLY A 139 25.42 -20.95 43.23
N THR A 140 24.43 -21.85 43.17
CA THR A 140 22.98 -21.57 43.01
C THR A 140 22.35 -21.18 44.37
N PRO A 141 21.05 -20.80 44.50
CA PRO A 141 20.11 -20.14 43.56
C PRO A 141 19.30 -18.98 44.22
N ALA A 142 18.74 -18.02 43.47
CA ALA A 142 17.59 -17.23 43.96
C ALA A 142 16.74 -16.56 42.85
N LYS A 143 15.49 -17.05 42.75
CA LYS A 143 14.22 -16.32 42.60
C LYS A 143 14.01 -15.43 41.36
N THR A 144 13.43 -16.02 40.31
CA THR A 144 12.59 -15.32 39.33
C THR A 144 11.10 -15.40 39.73
N PRO A 145 10.36 -14.28 39.83
CA PRO A 145 8.92 -14.34 39.97
C PRO A 145 8.26 -14.60 38.59
N LYS A 146 7.54 -15.73 38.51
CA LYS A 146 6.59 -16.03 37.44
C LYS A 146 5.48 -14.98 37.45
N ARG A 147 5.28 -14.28 36.34
CA ARG A 147 4.02 -13.56 36.07
C ARG A 147 3.14 -14.47 35.23
N ASP A 148 2.20 -15.14 35.90
CA ASP A 148 1.05 -15.80 35.32
C ASP A 148 0.13 -14.76 34.67
N TYR A 149 -0.01 -14.78 33.34
CA TYR A 149 -1.14 -14.12 32.68
C TYR A 149 -2.33 -15.09 32.70
N LYS A 150 -3.32 -14.78 33.53
CA LYS A 150 -4.61 -15.47 33.51
C LYS A 150 -5.35 -15.12 32.21
N LEU A 151 -5.60 -16.15 31.40
CA LEU A 151 -6.67 -16.20 30.41
C LEU A 151 -8.00 -15.81 31.09
N ARG A 152 -8.60 -14.69 30.67
CA ARG A 152 -9.99 -14.38 31.00
C ARG A 152 -10.85 -14.71 29.78
N SER A 153 -11.48 -15.88 29.87
CA SER A 153 -12.50 -16.35 28.95
C SER A 153 -13.86 -15.71 29.28
N ARG A 154 -14.59 -15.38 28.21
CA ARG A 154 -16.05 -15.19 28.08
C ARG A 154 -16.69 -13.97 28.77
N HIS A 155 -17.14 -13.04 27.94
CA HIS A 155 -18.55 -12.67 27.97
C HIS A 155 -19.13 -12.77 26.56
N ASN A 156 -20.11 -13.67 26.46
CA ASN A 156 -20.95 -13.93 25.31
C ASN A 156 -22.15 -12.99 25.47
N SER A 157 -22.34 -12.05 24.55
CA SER A 157 -23.58 -11.28 24.44
C SER A 157 -23.95 -11.23 22.97
N SER A 158 -24.74 -12.23 22.59
CA SER A 158 -25.88 -12.14 21.69
C SER A 158 -26.25 -10.71 21.31
N ILE A 159 -26.01 -10.35 20.05
CA ILE A 159 -26.73 -9.27 19.38
C ILE A 159 -27.59 -9.92 18.31
N ASP A 160 -28.87 -9.71 18.57
CA ASP A 160 -30.06 -10.13 17.89
C ASP A 160 -30.09 -9.63 16.45
N SER A 161 -30.38 -10.54 15.54
CA SER A 161 -30.72 -10.29 14.15
C SER A 161 -32.11 -9.69 14.07
N LYS A 162 -32.21 -8.39 13.75
CA LYS A 162 -33.43 -7.80 13.19
C LYS A 162 -33.13 -7.06 11.90
N LEU A 163 -33.51 -7.72 10.81
CA LEU A 163 -33.96 -7.11 9.57
C LEU A 163 -35.07 -6.11 9.90
N ASP A 164 -34.96 -4.88 9.39
CA ASP A 164 -36.14 -4.07 9.11
C ASP A 164 -35.92 -3.35 7.77
N ASP A 165 -36.75 -3.78 6.83
CA ASP A 165 -37.02 -3.24 5.52
C ASP A 165 -38.06 -2.14 5.70
N SER A 166 -37.73 -0.89 5.38
CA SER A 166 -38.71 0.15 5.06
C SER A 166 -38.05 1.36 4.44
N GLY A 167 -38.27 1.51 3.15
CA GLY A 167 -37.82 2.66 2.37
C GLY A 167 -38.51 3.96 2.74
N TYR A 168 -37.87 5.08 2.40
CA TYR A 168 -38.57 6.35 2.24
C TYR A 168 -37.89 7.26 1.21
N ASN A 169 -38.53 7.30 0.04
CA ASN A 169 -38.69 8.40 -0.92
C ASN A 169 -37.78 9.64 -0.80
N PHE A 170 -36.85 9.79 -1.75
CA PHE A 170 -36.29 11.10 -2.09
C PHE A 170 -37.03 11.70 -3.29
N ARG A 171 -37.84 12.72 -3.02
CA ARG A 171 -38.61 13.46 -4.02
C ARG A 171 -37.69 14.15 -5.04
N HIS A 172 -37.94 13.88 -6.32
CA HIS A 172 -37.51 14.71 -7.44
C HIS A 172 -37.99 16.16 -7.27
N ARG A 173 -37.07 17.12 -7.30
CA ARG A 173 -37.39 18.53 -7.57
C ARG A 173 -36.89 18.88 -8.96
N HIS A 174 -37.84 19.09 -9.86
CA HIS A 174 -37.65 19.64 -11.20
C HIS A 174 -36.97 21.01 -11.12
N VAL A 175 -35.86 21.16 -11.85
CA VAL A 175 -35.30 22.47 -12.21
C VAL A 175 -36.03 22.94 -13.47
N ARG A 176 -36.71 24.09 -13.38
CA ARG A 176 -37.35 24.77 -14.50
C ARG A 176 -36.27 25.30 -15.45
N SER A 177 -36.40 24.94 -16.73
CA SER A 177 -35.77 25.61 -17.85
C SER A 177 -36.41 26.98 -18.06
N HIS A 178 -35.62 28.04 -18.20
CA HIS A 178 -36.05 29.28 -18.83
C HIS A 178 -35.07 29.61 -19.95
N HIS A 179 -35.57 29.51 -21.18
CA HIS A 179 -35.09 30.23 -22.34
C HIS A 179 -35.30 31.72 -22.14
N THR A 180 -34.28 32.51 -22.46
CA THR A 180 -34.33 33.71 -23.31
C THR A 180 -32.95 33.94 -23.89
#